data_AF-A0A7V5QCX1-F1
#
_entry.id   AF-A0A7V5QCX1-F1
#
_cell.length_a   1.000
_cell.length_b   1.000
_cell.length_c   1.000
_cell.angle_alpha   90.00
_cell.angle_beta   90.00
_cell.angle_gamma   90.00
#
_symmetry.space_group_name_H-M   'P 1'
#
loop_
_entity.id
_entity.type
_entity.pdbx_description
1 polymer ?
#
loop_
_entity_poly.entity_id
_entity_poly.type
_entity_poly.pdbx_seq_one_letter_code
_entity_poly.pdbx_strand_id
1 'polypeptide(L)'
;MTGRDENIAGGPARHVPVLLDEVLGILAPKDGGIYVDGTFGAGGYSRAVLDAADCRVVAIERDAQAIADGQAMVRCYDGRLDLVPGRFSQMDRLLAARGVTTADGVALDIGVSSMQLDDPRRGFSFRADGPLDMRMEKEGVSAADLVNETSEADLAWLLRNLGEERRARRVARAIARARQDAPLTRTGELVAVIEKALGPKRAGRIHPATRSFQALRIAVNHELEELALGLAAAETVLKEGGRLVVVSFHSLEDRIVKRFLAQRSKP
;
A
#
# COMPACT_ATOMS: atom_id res chain seq x y z
N MET A 1 7.96 -39.53 -7.73
CA MET A 1 8.40 -38.74 -8.89
C MET A 1 7.20 -37.98 -9.43
N THR A 2 7.45 -36.78 -9.99
CA THR A 2 6.49 -35.68 -10.28
C THR A 2 6.17 -34.86 -9.01
N GLY A 3 6.70 -33.66 -8.76
CA GLY A 3 7.35 -32.68 -9.65
C GLY A 3 6.30 -31.80 -10.32
N ARG A 4 5.79 -30.81 -9.59
CA ARG A 4 5.11 -29.63 -10.17
C ARG A 4 5.85 -28.40 -9.66
N ASP A 5 6.81 -27.98 -10.48
CA ASP A 5 7.31 -26.63 -10.52
C ASP A 5 6.21 -25.75 -11.12
N GLU A 6 5.61 -24.85 -10.33
CA GLU A 6 4.83 -23.74 -10.87
C GLU A 6 5.74 -22.52 -10.98
N ASN A 7 6.35 -22.42 -12.16
CA ASN A 7 6.92 -21.20 -12.72
C ASN A 7 5.86 -20.08 -12.71
N ILE A 8 6.04 -19.06 -11.86
CA ILE A 8 5.48 -17.73 -12.13
C ILE A 8 6.44 -17.06 -13.12
N ALA A 9 6.25 -17.38 -14.40
CA ALA A 9 6.98 -16.76 -15.49
C ALA A 9 6.44 -15.34 -15.73
N GLY A 10 7.32 -14.35 -15.59
CA GLY A 10 7.07 -12.97 -15.96
C GLY A 10 6.88 -12.81 -17.47
N GLY A 11 5.73 -12.25 -17.84
CA GLY A 11 5.43 -11.57 -19.10
C GLY A 11 4.53 -10.36 -18.77
N PRO A 12 4.08 -9.55 -19.76
CA PRO A 12 3.17 -8.43 -19.52
C PRO A 12 1.75 -8.94 -19.25
N ALA A 13 1.60 -9.77 -18.21
CA ALA A 13 0.32 -10.16 -17.69
C ALA A 13 -0.23 -8.94 -16.95
N ARG A 14 -1.36 -8.39 -17.45
CA ARG A 14 -2.19 -7.44 -16.74
C ARG A 14 -2.33 -7.92 -15.29
N HIS A 15 -1.80 -7.14 -14.34
CA HIS A 15 -1.95 -7.44 -12.93
C HIS A 15 -3.44 -7.55 -12.59
N VAL A 16 -3.87 -8.72 -12.14
CA VAL A 16 -5.22 -8.94 -11.63
C VAL A 16 -5.23 -8.48 -10.17
N PRO A 17 -6.08 -7.51 -9.79
CA PRO A 17 -6.22 -7.10 -8.40
C PRO A 17 -6.55 -8.26 -7.49
N VAL A 18 -6.04 -8.21 -6.26
CA VAL A 18 -6.30 -9.22 -5.23
C VAL A 18 -7.77 -9.17 -4.86
N LEU A 19 -8.45 -10.33 -4.81
CA LEU A 19 -9.87 -10.42 -4.45
C LEU A 19 -10.82 -9.57 -5.33
N LEU A 20 -10.47 -9.38 -6.62
CA LEU A 20 -11.24 -8.55 -7.55
C LEU A 20 -12.73 -8.92 -7.57
N ASP A 21 -13.03 -10.21 -7.71
CA ASP A 21 -14.40 -10.70 -7.83
C ASP A 21 -15.18 -10.49 -6.54
N GLU A 22 -14.56 -10.71 -5.38
CA GLU A 22 -15.16 -10.46 -4.07
C GLU A 22 -15.41 -8.97 -3.83
N VAL A 23 -14.44 -8.11 -4.16
CA VAL A 23 -14.60 -6.65 -4.05
C VAL A 23 -15.75 -6.16 -4.93
N LEU A 24 -15.79 -6.60 -6.18
CA LEU A 24 -16.84 -6.23 -7.13
C LEU A 24 -18.21 -6.76 -6.69
N GLY A 25 -18.26 -8.01 -6.22
CA GLY A 25 -19.48 -8.64 -5.71
C GLY A 25 -20.04 -7.93 -4.49
N ILE A 26 -19.18 -7.45 -3.58
CA ILE A 26 -19.61 -6.64 -2.43
C ILE A 26 -20.05 -5.26 -2.90
N LEU A 27 -19.22 -4.52 -3.63
CA LEU A 27 -19.56 -3.17 -4.12
C LEU A 27 -20.87 -3.16 -4.90
N ALA A 28 -21.11 -4.20 -5.69
CA ALA A 28 -22.21 -4.39 -6.64
C ALA A 28 -22.56 -3.09 -7.40
N PRO A 29 -21.70 -2.69 -8.36
CA PRO A 29 -21.88 -1.48 -9.15
C PRO A 29 -23.25 -1.40 -9.82
N LYS A 30 -23.78 -0.18 -9.95
CA LYS A 30 -25.07 0.10 -10.59
C LYS A 30 -24.95 1.30 -11.51
N ASP A 31 -25.79 1.30 -12.55
CA ASP A 31 -25.90 2.43 -13.47
C ASP A 31 -26.25 3.71 -12.72
N GLY A 32 -25.59 4.81 -13.10
CA GLY A 32 -25.69 6.12 -12.46
C GLY A 32 -24.98 6.25 -11.10
N GLY A 33 -24.39 5.17 -10.57
CA GLY A 33 -23.68 5.19 -9.30
C GLY A 33 -22.35 5.96 -9.34
N ILE A 34 -21.89 6.40 -8.17
CA ILE A 34 -20.58 7.03 -7.98
C ILE A 34 -19.74 6.17 -7.04
N TYR A 35 -18.59 5.70 -7.53
CA TYR A 35 -17.68 4.85 -6.77
C TYR A 35 -16.33 5.53 -6.56
N VAL A 36 -15.71 5.25 -5.43
CA VAL A 36 -14.35 5.72 -5.11
C VAL A 36 -13.41 4.53 -5.12
N ASP A 37 -12.37 4.61 -5.93
CA ASP A 37 -11.20 3.73 -5.85
C ASP A 37 -10.10 4.52 -5.14
N GLY A 38 -9.95 4.35 -3.83
CA GLY A 38 -9.03 5.17 -3.04
C GLY A 38 -7.55 4.83 -3.24
N THR A 39 -7.24 3.77 -3.98
CA THR A 39 -5.88 3.24 -4.13
C THR A 39 -5.71 2.75 -5.57
N PHE A 40 -5.87 3.66 -6.52
CA PHE A 40 -5.97 3.35 -7.94
C PHE A 40 -4.90 2.36 -8.41
N GLY A 41 -3.63 2.57 -8.04
CA GLY A 41 -2.51 1.74 -8.47
C GLY A 41 -2.44 1.64 -10.00
N ALA A 42 -2.78 0.47 -10.54
CA ALA A 42 -2.84 0.23 -11.99
C ALA A 42 -4.26 0.34 -12.60
N GLY A 43 -5.26 0.75 -11.80
CA GLY A 43 -6.65 0.94 -12.21
C GLY A 43 -7.48 -0.33 -12.33
N GLY A 44 -7.09 -1.42 -11.65
CA GLY A 44 -7.77 -2.70 -11.79
C GLY A 44 -9.19 -2.71 -11.21
N TYR A 45 -9.40 -2.14 -10.01
CA TYR A 45 -10.74 -1.98 -9.43
C TYR A 45 -11.56 -0.96 -10.21
N SER A 46 -10.99 0.21 -10.49
CA SER A 46 -11.61 1.22 -11.37
C SER A 46 -12.13 0.60 -12.68
N ARG A 47 -11.31 -0.24 -13.34
CA ARG A 47 -11.68 -0.94 -14.58
C ARG A 47 -12.90 -1.83 -14.36
N ALA A 48 -12.81 -2.72 -13.37
CA ALA A 48 -13.86 -3.70 -13.12
C ALA A 48 -15.20 -3.02 -12.76
N VAL A 49 -15.17 -1.92 -12.00
CA VAL A 49 -16.37 -1.15 -11.68
C VAL A 49 -16.97 -0.50 -12.93
N LEU A 50 -16.15 0.16 -13.76
CA LEU A 50 -16.59 0.85 -14.98
C LEU A 50 -17.04 -0.09 -16.10
N ASP A 51 -16.52 -1.32 -16.11
CA ASP A 51 -16.92 -2.38 -17.05
C ASP A 51 -18.21 -3.08 -16.59
N ALA A 52 -18.51 -3.09 -15.28
CA ALA A 52 -19.68 -3.75 -14.72
C ALA A 52 -20.97 -2.91 -14.78
N ALA A 53 -20.87 -1.58 -14.87
CA ALA A 53 -22.03 -0.69 -14.87
C ALA A 53 -21.75 0.65 -15.59
N ASP A 54 -22.81 1.32 -16.05
CA ASP A 54 -22.72 2.70 -16.54
C ASP A 54 -22.66 3.70 -15.39
N CYS A 55 -21.49 3.81 -14.76
CA CYS A 55 -21.27 4.56 -13.53
C CYS A 55 -20.08 5.52 -13.64
N ARG A 56 -19.84 6.29 -12.58
CA ARG A 56 -18.65 7.15 -12.44
C ARG A 56 -17.71 6.60 -11.38
N VAL A 57 -16.41 6.66 -11.64
CA VAL A 57 -15.35 6.35 -10.68
C VAL A 57 -14.49 7.57 -10.42
N VAL A 58 -14.32 7.94 -9.16
CA VAL A 58 -13.28 8.87 -8.69
C VAL A 58 -12.15 8.04 -8.11
N ALA A 59 -11.05 7.95 -8.83
CA ALA A 59 -9.87 7.18 -8.44
C ALA A 59 -8.82 8.10 -7.81
N ILE A 60 -8.26 7.72 -6.66
CA ILE A 60 -7.28 8.51 -5.91
C ILE A 60 -5.96 7.76 -5.86
N GLU A 61 -4.86 8.47 -6.09
CA GLU A 61 -3.50 7.92 -6.02
C GLU A 61 -2.48 8.97 -5.61
N ARG A 62 -1.60 8.60 -4.70
CA ARG A 62 -0.51 9.46 -4.22
C ARG A 62 0.76 9.31 -5.06
N ASP A 63 0.92 8.18 -5.72
CA ASP A 63 2.07 7.90 -6.58
C ASP A 63 1.92 8.61 -7.94
N ALA A 64 2.72 9.64 -8.15
CA ALA A 64 2.73 10.42 -9.39
C ALA A 64 3.00 9.58 -10.65
N GLN A 65 3.72 8.45 -10.52
CA GLN A 65 3.96 7.55 -11.65
C GLN A 65 2.67 6.81 -12.04
N ALA A 66 1.94 6.30 -11.05
CA ALA A 66 0.65 5.65 -11.29
C ALA A 66 -0.40 6.63 -11.85
N ILE A 67 -0.39 7.90 -11.41
CA ILE A 67 -1.21 8.97 -12.02
C ILE A 67 -0.87 9.16 -13.50
N ALA A 68 0.43 9.20 -13.86
CA ALA A 68 0.88 9.37 -15.24
C ALA A 68 0.49 8.16 -16.11
N ASP A 69 0.72 6.95 -15.61
CA ASP A 69 0.43 5.70 -16.33
C ASP A 69 -1.09 5.49 -16.51
N GLY A 70 -1.90 5.95 -15.55
CA GLY A 70 -3.35 5.88 -15.58
C GLY A 70 -4.04 6.78 -16.62
N GLN A 71 -3.36 7.79 -17.17
CA GLN A 71 -3.99 8.75 -18.09
C GLN A 71 -4.51 8.12 -19.38
N ALA A 72 -3.88 7.03 -19.85
CA ALA A 72 -4.40 6.28 -20.99
C ALA A 72 -5.78 5.66 -20.68
N MET A 73 -5.94 5.15 -19.46
CA MET A 73 -7.20 4.58 -19.00
C MET A 73 -8.29 5.65 -18.85
N VAL A 74 -7.95 6.82 -18.30
CA VAL A 74 -8.87 7.97 -18.21
C VAL A 74 -9.48 8.29 -19.58
N ARG A 75 -8.66 8.34 -20.63
CA ARG A 75 -9.12 8.58 -22.01
C ARG A 75 -10.04 7.46 -22.53
N CYS A 76 -9.80 6.20 -22.16
CA CYS A 76 -10.62 5.08 -22.60
C CYS A 76 -12.03 5.07 -22.00
N TYR A 77 -12.21 5.61 -20.79
CA TYR A 77 -13.50 5.64 -20.11
C TYR A 77 -14.26 6.97 -20.26
N ASP A 78 -13.77 7.86 -21.13
CA ASP A 78 -14.44 9.05 -21.65
C ASP A 78 -15.36 9.78 -20.65
N GLY A 79 -14.77 10.42 -19.64
CA GLY A 79 -15.50 11.21 -18.64
C GLY A 79 -16.14 10.40 -17.49
N ARG A 80 -16.13 9.06 -17.55
CA ARG A 80 -16.59 8.20 -16.44
C ARG A 80 -15.52 7.94 -15.38
N LEU A 81 -14.24 8.12 -15.70
CA LEU A 81 -13.12 7.99 -14.76
C LEU A 81 -12.46 9.35 -14.50
N ASP A 82 -12.44 9.77 -13.25
CA ASP A 82 -11.68 10.93 -12.76
C ASP A 82 -10.50 10.44 -11.91
N LEU A 83 -9.27 10.60 -12.41
CA LEU A 83 -8.05 10.17 -11.72
C LEU A 83 -7.39 11.34 -11.00
N VAL A 84 -7.31 11.24 -9.69
CA VAL A 84 -7.02 12.33 -8.77
C VAL A 84 -5.69 12.12 -8.05
N PRO A 85 -4.70 13.01 -8.23
CA PRO A 85 -3.51 12.99 -7.39
C PRO A 85 -3.88 13.40 -5.96
N GLY A 86 -3.56 12.56 -4.98
CA GLY A 86 -3.81 12.83 -3.57
C GLY A 86 -3.79 11.58 -2.71
N ARG A 87 -3.96 11.76 -1.40
CA ARG A 87 -4.08 10.66 -0.45
C ARG A 87 -5.54 10.32 -0.22
N PHE A 88 -5.86 9.04 -0.07
CA PHE A 88 -7.24 8.63 0.21
C PHE A 88 -7.75 9.09 1.57
N SER A 89 -6.87 9.43 2.52
CA SER A 89 -7.24 10.13 3.76
C SER A 89 -7.91 11.49 3.54
N GLN A 90 -7.78 12.05 2.34
CA GLN A 90 -8.34 13.34 1.93
C GLN A 90 -9.52 13.17 0.95
N MET A 91 -10.06 11.95 0.81
CA MET A 91 -11.07 11.66 -0.21
C MET A 91 -12.31 12.55 -0.10
N ASP A 92 -12.74 12.89 1.12
CA ASP A 92 -13.83 13.83 1.39
C ASP A 92 -13.63 15.18 0.69
N ARG A 93 -12.44 15.78 0.84
CA ARG A 93 -12.08 17.06 0.23
C ARG A 93 -11.89 16.92 -1.28
N LEU A 94 -11.24 15.83 -1.72
CA LEU A 94 -10.96 15.59 -3.13
C LEU A 94 -12.24 15.36 -3.94
N LEU A 95 -13.23 14.66 -3.36
CA LEU A 95 -14.56 14.47 -3.94
C LEU A 95 -15.36 15.78 -3.95
N ALA A 96 -15.37 16.53 -2.84
CA ALA A 96 -16.08 17.80 -2.75
C ALA A 96 -15.61 18.82 -3.81
N ALA A 97 -14.29 18.88 -4.06
CA ALA A 97 -13.71 19.71 -5.11
C ALA A 97 -14.19 19.36 -6.53
N ARG A 98 -14.79 18.18 -6.71
CA ARG A 98 -15.35 17.66 -7.97
C ARG A 98 -16.88 17.71 -8.02
N GLY A 99 -17.49 18.36 -7.03
CA GLY A 99 -18.94 18.41 -6.88
C GLY A 99 -19.55 17.06 -6.49
N VAL A 100 -18.75 16.13 -5.95
CA VAL A 100 -19.22 14.85 -5.42
C VAL A 100 -19.34 15.00 -3.90
N THR A 101 -20.57 14.95 -3.38
CA THR A 101 -20.83 15.03 -1.94
C THR A 101 -21.01 13.65 -1.32
N THR A 102 -21.49 12.67 -2.10
CA THR A 102 -21.69 11.29 -1.64
C THR A 102 -21.29 10.27 -2.70
N ALA A 103 -20.95 9.06 -2.24
CA ALA A 103 -20.59 7.90 -3.05
C ALA A 103 -21.42 6.67 -2.68
N ASP A 104 -21.73 5.85 -3.69
CA ASP A 104 -22.39 4.55 -3.59
C ASP A 104 -21.46 3.46 -3.02
N GLY A 105 -20.16 3.61 -3.23
CA GLY A 105 -19.18 2.68 -2.68
C GLY A 105 -17.77 3.22 -2.68
N VAL A 106 -16.97 2.73 -1.74
CA VAL A 106 -15.55 3.05 -1.60
C VAL A 106 -14.78 1.73 -1.53
N ALA A 107 -13.78 1.56 -2.37
CA ALA A 107 -12.81 0.47 -2.30
C ALA A 107 -11.43 1.01 -1.92
N LEU A 108 -10.77 0.31 -1.00
CA LEU A 108 -9.41 0.60 -0.55
C LEU A 108 -8.57 -0.68 -0.60
N ASP A 109 -7.55 -0.72 -1.46
CA ASP A 109 -6.51 -1.75 -1.53
C ASP A 109 -5.25 -1.26 -0.79
N ILE A 110 -5.22 -1.49 0.52
CA ILE A 110 -4.26 -0.82 1.41
C ILE A 110 -2.92 -1.54 1.36
N GLY A 111 -1.93 -0.98 0.69
CA GLY A 111 -0.59 -1.54 0.67
C GLY A 111 0.26 -0.94 -0.44
N VAL A 112 1.26 -1.70 -0.86
CA VAL A 112 2.07 -1.35 -2.04
C VAL A 112 1.56 -2.06 -3.27
N SER A 113 1.60 -1.36 -4.39
CA SER A 113 1.29 -1.97 -5.69
C SER A 113 2.41 -2.92 -6.12
N SER A 114 2.07 -3.90 -6.95
CA SER A 114 3.06 -4.75 -7.63
C SER A 114 4.09 -3.93 -8.41
N MET A 115 3.65 -2.86 -9.09
CA MET A 115 4.52 -1.94 -9.82
C MET A 115 5.61 -1.34 -8.92
N GLN A 116 5.28 -1.00 -7.66
CA GLN A 116 6.24 -0.49 -6.68
C GLN A 116 7.22 -1.57 -6.19
N LEU A 117 6.75 -2.82 -6.05
CA LEU A 117 7.58 -3.95 -5.64
C LEU A 117 8.50 -4.46 -6.76
N ASP A 118 8.06 -4.32 -8.02
CA ASP A 118 8.74 -4.86 -9.20
C ASP A 118 9.77 -3.88 -9.76
N ASP A 119 9.66 -2.58 -9.51
CA ASP A 119 10.70 -1.59 -9.84
C ASP A 119 11.76 -1.49 -8.74
N PRO A 120 12.98 -2.02 -8.94
CA PRO A 120 14.03 -1.98 -7.91
C PRO A 120 14.46 -0.56 -7.54
N ARG A 121 14.26 0.41 -8.43
CA ARG A 121 14.62 1.82 -8.20
C ARG A 121 13.79 2.47 -7.09
N ARG A 122 12.62 1.87 -6.76
CA ARG A 122 11.73 2.34 -5.70
C ARG A 122 12.10 1.83 -4.30
N GLY A 123 12.92 0.79 -4.21
CA GLY A 123 13.45 0.32 -2.92
C GLY A 123 12.45 -0.40 -2.00
N PHE A 124 11.23 -0.72 -2.45
CA PHE A 124 10.23 -1.44 -1.64
C PHE A 124 10.55 -2.92 -1.45
N SER A 125 11.37 -3.48 -2.34
CA SER A 125 11.70 -4.89 -2.39
C SER A 125 13.20 -5.09 -2.22
N PHE A 126 13.57 -6.27 -1.71
CA PHE A 126 14.94 -6.75 -1.66
C PHE A 126 15.19 -7.94 -2.59
N ARG A 127 14.26 -8.22 -3.53
CA ARG A 127 14.48 -9.24 -4.56
C ARG A 127 15.60 -8.84 -5.52
N ALA A 128 15.67 -7.55 -5.83
CA ALA A 128 16.74 -6.91 -6.58
C ALA A 128 17.23 -5.71 -5.78
N ASP A 129 18.52 -5.42 -5.90
CA ASP A 129 19.16 -4.34 -5.16
C ASP A 129 18.85 -2.98 -5.80
N GLY A 130 18.63 -1.96 -4.97
CA GLY A 130 18.20 -0.63 -5.40
C GLY A 130 18.38 0.42 -4.31
N PRO A 131 18.06 1.69 -4.58
CA PRO A 131 18.10 2.75 -3.58
C PRO A 131 17.20 2.40 -2.39
N LEU A 132 17.63 2.70 -1.18
CA LEU A 132 16.82 2.52 0.02
C LEU A 132 15.83 3.69 0.16
N ASP A 133 14.81 3.72 -0.69
CA ASP A 133 13.85 4.84 -0.77
C ASP A 133 12.53 4.53 -0.05
N MET A 134 11.73 3.58 -0.57
CA MET A 134 10.42 3.18 -0.04
C MET A 134 9.35 4.27 0.02
N ARG A 135 9.54 5.46 -0.55
CA ARG A 135 8.47 6.46 -0.61
C ARG A 135 7.49 6.15 -1.74
N MET A 136 6.20 6.18 -1.41
CA MET A 136 5.13 6.13 -2.41
C MET A 136 4.98 7.49 -3.13
N GLU A 137 5.28 8.58 -2.43
CA GLU A 137 5.38 9.95 -2.98
C GLU A 137 6.84 10.31 -3.28
N LYS A 138 7.10 11.35 -4.08
CA LYS A 138 8.48 11.77 -4.39
C LYS A 138 9.13 12.61 -3.28
N GLU A 139 8.35 13.04 -2.29
CA GLU A 139 8.76 13.96 -1.23
C GLU A 139 8.78 13.26 0.14
N GLY A 140 9.44 13.90 1.12
CA GLY A 140 9.52 13.41 2.50
C GLY A 140 10.73 12.52 2.78
N VAL A 141 10.75 11.99 4.01
CA VAL A 141 11.83 11.19 4.59
C VAL A 141 11.89 9.82 3.91
N SER A 142 13.04 9.45 3.36
CA SER A 142 13.26 8.13 2.76
C SER A 142 13.57 7.06 3.80
N ALA A 143 13.54 5.79 3.41
CA ALA A 143 14.01 4.69 4.26
C ALA A 143 15.50 4.82 4.59
N ALA A 144 16.32 5.36 3.68
CA ALA A 144 17.73 5.66 3.92
C ALA A 144 17.87 6.69 5.05
N ASP A 145 17.09 7.77 5.00
CA ASP A 145 17.10 8.81 6.04
C ASP A 145 16.68 8.21 7.39
N LEU A 146 15.59 7.42 7.42
CA LEU A 146 15.15 6.74 8.65
C LEU A 146 16.24 5.85 9.24
N VAL A 147 16.87 4.98 8.45
CA VAL A 147 17.88 4.06 9.01
C VAL A 147 19.16 4.78 9.41
N ASN A 148 19.51 5.90 8.79
CA ASN A 148 20.76 6.63 9.07
C ASN A 148 20.61 7.68 10.18
N GLU A 149 19.45 8.29 10.36
CA GLU A 149 19.28 9.44 11.26
C GLU A 149 18.50 9.10 12.55
N THR A 150 17.58 8.14 12.49
CA THR A 150 16.73 7.77 13.65
C THR A 150 17.58 7.20 14.79
N SER A 151 17.25 7.50 16.06
CA SER A 151 17.96 6.92 17.20
C SER A 151 17.86 5.38 17.23
N GLU A 152 18.83 4.66 17.83
CA GLU A 152 18.73 3.18 17.97
C GLU A 152 17.45 2.78 18.70
N ALA A 153 17.04 3.56 19.72
CA ALA A 153 15.85 3.30 20.52
C ALA A 153 14.57 3.43 19.69
N ASP A 154 14.46 4.50 18.90
CA ASP A 154 13.30 4.77 18.05
C ASP A 154 13.24 3.79 16.88
N LEU A 155 14.38 3.42 16.30
CA LEU A 155 14.46 2.40 15.26
C LEU A 155 14.02 1.03 15.82
N ALA A 156 14.44 0.68 17.03
CA ALA A 156 13.97 -0.53 17.71
C ALA A 156 12.47 -0.48 18.03
N TRP A 157 11.93 0.70 18.33
CA TRP A 157 10.50 0.90 18.53
C TRP A 157 9.72 0.69 17.22
N LEU A 158 10.16 1.33 16.14
CA LEU A 158 9.57 1.23 14.81
C LEU A 158 9.54 -0.22 14.31
N LEU A 159 10.68 -0.91 14.36
CA LEU A 159 10.80 -2.31 13.94
C LEU A 159 9.89 -3.25 14.74
N ARG A 160 9.73 -2.99 16.04
CA ARG A 160 8.88 -3.79 16.93
C ARG A 160 7.40 -3.55 16.64
N ASN A 161 6.98 -2.29 16.56
CA ASN A 161 5.56 -1.94 16.52
C ASN A 161 4.97 -1.98 15.12
N LEU A 162 5.75 -1.61 14.09
CA LEU A 162 5.30 -1.58 12.70
C LEU A 162 5.68 -2.86 11.93
N GLY A 163 6.78 -3.51 12.31
CA GLY A 163 7.22 -4.77 11.68
C GLY A 163 6.88 -6.04 12.45
N GLU A 164 6.37 -5.92 13.69
CA GLU A 164 6.19 -7.06 14.61
C GLU A 164 7.49 -7.89 14.78
N GLU A 165 8.67 -7.23 14.72
CA GLU A 165 9.99 -7.89 14.81
C GLU A 165 10.38 -8.17 16.27
N ARG A 166 10.38 -9.46 16.64
CA ARG A 166 10.69 -9.91 18.01
C ARG A 166 12.11 -9.58 18.43
N ARG A 167 13.05 -9.53 17.49
CA ARG A 167 14.47 -9.19 17.70
C ARG A 167 14.77 -7.75 17.30
N ALA A 168 13.79 -6.84 17.36
CA ALA A 168 13.92 -5.45 16.92
C ALA A 168 15.13 -4.72 17.50
N ARG A 169 15.41 -4.86 18.81
CA ARG A 169 16.60 -4.26 19.45
C ARG A 169 17.91 -4.73 18.82
N ARG A 170 17.99 -6.02 18.44
CA ARG A 170 19.18 -6.61 17.83
C ARG A 170 19.39 -6.08 16.40
N VAL A 171 18.31 -5.94 15.64
CA VAL A 171 18.35 -5.36 14.28
C VAL A 171 18.72 -3.87 14.35
N ALA A 172 18.05 -3.10 15.21
CA ALA A 172 18.32 -1.67 15.37
C ALA A 172 19.78 -1.39 15.75
N ARG A 173 20.34 -2.16 16.69
CA ARG A 173 21.77 -2.07 17.04
C ARG A 173 22.69 -2.40 15.87
N ALA A 174 22.34 -3.41 15.08
CA ALA A 174 23.15 -3.79 13.92
C ALA A 174 23.15 -2.68 12.86
N ILE A 175 22.00 -2.05 12.62
CA ILE A 175 21.86 -0.89 11.72
C ILE A 175 22.64 0.30 12.28
N ALA A 176 22.44 0.65 13.55
CA ALA A 176 23.11 1.77 14.21
C ALA A 176 24.64 1.62 14.20
N ARG A 177 25.15 0.40 14.35
CA ARG A 177 26.58 0.11 14.22
C ARG A 177 27.05 0.21 12.76
N ALA A 178 26.31 -0.38 11.81
CA ALA A 178 26.71 -0.36 10.40
C ALA A 178 26.82 1.06 9.85
N ARG A 179 25.88 1.94 10.20
CA ARG A 179 25.89 3.34 9.74
C ARG A 179 27.02 4.21 10.33
N GLN A 180 27.72 3.73 11.36
CA GLN A 180 28.92 4.42 11.88
C GLN A 180 30.11 4.26 10.93
N ASP A 181 30.15 3.16 10.17
CA ASP A 181 31.21 2.89 9.20
C ASP A 181 30.92 3.59 7.86
N ALA A 182 29.69 3.44 7.35
CA ALA A 182 29.22 4.13 6.15
C ALA A 182 27.68 4.23 6.14
N PRO A 183 27.09 5.31 5.62
CA PRO A 183 25.64 5.42 5.46
C PRO A 183 25.05 4.28 4.64
N LEU A 184 23.91 3.74 5.07
CA LEU A 184 23.16 2.72 4.33
C LEU A 184 22.29 3.41 3.27
N THR A 185 22.60 3.17 2.01
CA THR A 185 21.94 3.84 0.87
C THR A 185 21.20 2.87 -0.05
N ARG A 186 21.42 1.55 0.12
CA ARG A 186 20.86 0.52 -0.76
C ARG A 186 20.15 -0.59 0.00
N THR A 187 19.14 -1.19 -0.64
CA THR A 187 18.35 -2.28 -0.05
C THR A 187 19.21 -3.51 0.28
N GLY A 188 20.17 -3.85 -0.58
CA GLY A 188 21.11 -4.97 -0.36
C GLY A 188 22.01 -4.78 0.86
N GLU A 189 22.46 -3.55 1.13
CA GLU A 189 23.27 -3.23 2.31
C GLU A 189 22.47 -3.45 3.61
N LEU A 190 21.24 -2.94 3.65
CA LEU A 190 20.33 -3.14 4.78
C LEU A 190 20.04 -4.63 5.00
N VAL A 191 19.81 -5.39 3.92
CA VAL A 191 19.61 -6.84 4.01
C VAL A 191 20.83 -7.53 4.63
N ALA A 192 22.04 -7.23 4.14
CA ALA A 192 23.26 -7.85 4.66
C ALA A 192 23.44 -7.58 6.17
N VAL A 193 23.12 -6.36 6.62
CA VAL A 193 23.14 -6.00 8.05
C VAL A 193 22.12 -6.82 8.84
N ILE A 194 20.89 -6.94 8.34
CA ILE A 194 19.83 -7.71 9.00
C ILE A 194 20.17 -9.20 9.04
N GLU A 195 20.70 -9.78 7.97
CA GLU A 195 21.09 -11.19 7.93
C GLU A 195 22.26 -11.49 8.88
N LYS A 196 23.25 -10.60 8.94
CA LYS A 196 24.33 -10.69 9.93
C LYS A 196 23.78 -10.66 11.36
N ALA A 197 22.73 -9.87 11.60
CA ALA A 197 22.07 -9.81 12.90
C ALA A 197 21.22 -11.05 13.19
N LEU A 198 20.42 -11.53 12.23
CA LEU A 198 19.33 -12.46 12.48
C LEU A 198 19.60 -13.91 12.03
N GLY A 199 20.67 -14.11 11.25
CA GLY A 199 20.95 -15.31 10.47
C GLY A 199 20.32 -15.23 9.07
N PRO A 200 20.81 -16.05 8.12
CA PRO A 200 20.29 -16.07 6.75
C PRO A 200 18.87 -16.66 6.68
N LYS A 201 18.22 -16.51 5.53
CA LYS A 201 16.95 -17.17 5.24
C LYS A 201 17.04 -18.69 5.48
N ARG A 202 16.05 -19.23 6.18
CA ARG A 202 15.90 -20.68 6.41
C ARG A 202 14.72 -21.21 5.61
N ALA A 203 14.81 -22.46 5.15
CA ALA A 203 13.73 -23.13 4.43
C ALA A 203 12.42 -23.09 5.24
N GLY A 204 11.30 -22.84 4.55
CA GLY A 204 9.96 -22.75 5.15
C GLY A 204 9.72 -21.51 6.01
N ARG A 205 10.66 -20.55 6.09
CA ARG A 205 10.48 -19.30 6.83
C ARG A 205 10.56 -18.09 5.90
N ILE A 206 9.83 -17.05 6.27
CA ILE A 206 9.97 -15.74 5.63
C ILE A 206 11.40 -15.22 5.76
N HIS A 207 11.81 -14.39 4.82
CA HIS A 207 13.13 -13.78 4.83
C HIS A 207 13.31 -12.90 6.09
N PRO A 208 14.47 -12.92 6.76
CA PRO A 208 14.69 -12.15 8.00
C PRO A 208 14.48 -10.64 7.83
N ALA A 209 14.72 -10.11 6.62
CA ALA A 209 14.51 -8.68 6.32
C ALA A 209 13.04 -8.29 6.09
N THR A 210 12.13 -9.23 5.84
CA THR A 210 10.72 -8.92 5.47
C THR A 210 10.05 -7.98 6.46
N ARG A 211 10.21 -8.24 7.76
CA ARG A 211 9.57 -7.44 8.83
C ARG A 211 10.20 -6.06 8.98
N SER A 212 11.51 -5.94 8.79
CA SER A 212 12.20 -4.66 8.82
C SER A 212 11.80 -3.78 7.64
N PHE A 213 11.71 -4.36 6.45
CA PHE A 213 11.24 -3.65 5.25
C PHE A 213 9.79 -3.20 5.41
N GLN A 214 8.90 -4.08 5.92
CA GLN A 214 7.52 -3.68 6.25
C GLN A 214 7.49 -2.51 7.24
N ALA A 215 8.25 -2.57 8.34
CA ALA A 215 8.26 -1.51 9.35
C ALA A 215 8.72 -0.16 8.78
N LEU A 216 9.79 -0.16 7.99
CA LEU A 216 10.33 1.04 7.36
C LEU A 216 9.33 1.61 6.36
N ARG A 217 8.73 0.77 5.51
CA ARG A 217 7.71 1.15 4.54
C ARG A 217 6.52 1.85 5.21
N ILE A 218 5.97 1.22 6.26
CA ILE A 218 4.86 1.77 7.03
C ILE A 218 5.22 3.12 7.63
N ALA A 219 6.43 3.25 8.17
CA ALA A 219 6.88 4.49 8.80
C ALA A 219 7.10 5.63 7.78
N VAL A 220 7.80 5.35 6.67
CA VAL A 220 8.05 6.30 5.58
C VAL A 220 6.74 6.85 5.03
N ASN A 221 5.72 6.01 4.92
CA ASN A 221 4.49 6.35 4.22
C ASN A 221 3.33 6.69 5.14
N HIS A 222 3.54 6.70 6.46
CA HIS A 222 2.52 6.92 7.47
C HIS A 222 1.28 6.00 7.31
N GLU A 223 1.49 4.75 6.84
CA GLU A 223 0.41 3.91 6.28
C GLU A 223 -0.74 3.66 7.27
N LEU A 224 -0.43 3.45 8.55
CA LEU A 224 -1.47 3.17 9.55
C LEU A 224 -2.30 4.41 9.91
N GLU A 225 -1.67 5.58 9.91
CA GLU A 225 -2.36 6.86 10.15
C GLU A 225 -3.22 7.22 8.94
N GLU A 226 -2.66 7.11 7.74
CA GLU A 226 -3.37 7.29 6.48
C GLU A 226 -4.59 6.36 6.40
N LEU A 227 -4.45 5.08 6.76
CA LEU A 227 -5.58 4.15 6.84
C LEU A 227 -6.66 4.63 7.81
N ALA A 228 -6.29 5.02 9.02
CA ALA A 228 -7.26 5.45 10.03
C ALA A 228 -8.05 6.70 9.58
N LEU A 229 -7.35 7.69 9.01
CA LEU A 229 -7.96 8.89 8.45
C LEU A 229 -8.81 8.57 7.20
N GLY A 230 -8.33 7.69 6.34
CA GLY A 230 -9.05 7.21 5.16
C GLY A 230 -10.36 6.51 5.47
N LEU A 231 -10.40 5.69 6.52
CA LEU A 231 -11.63 5.05 6.97
C LEU A 231 -12.66 6.08 7.43
N ALA A 232 -12.23 7.11 8.17
CA ALA A 232 -13.11 8.20 8.61
C ALA A 232 -13.60 9.06 7.43
N ALA A 233 -12.73 9.32 6.44
CA ALA A 233 -13.10 10.04 5.24
C ALA A 233 -14.08 9.21 4.38
N ALA A 234 -13.88 7.89 4.27
CA ALA A 234 -14.81 6.98 3.60
C ALA A 234 -16.19 6.98 4.27
N GLU A 235 -16.25 6.92 5.60
CA GLU A 235 -17.50 7.05 6.37
C GLU A 235 -18.23 8.37 6.07
N THR A 236 -17.49 9.46 5.89
CA THR A 236 -18.06 10.79 5.61
C THR A 236 -18.69 10.88 4.22
N VAL A 237 -18.08 10.26 3.21
CA VAL A 237 -18.54 10.36 1.81
C VAL A 237 -19.56 9.28 1.44
N LEU A 238 -19.66 8.19 2.19
CA LEU A 238 -20.61 7.13 1.88
C LEU A 238 -22.05 7.59 2.14
N LYS A 239 -22.93 7.39 1.15
CA LYS A 239 -24.36 7.58 1.36
C LYS A 239 -24.94 6.45 2.21
N GLU A 240 -26.17 6.64 2.69
CA GLU A 240 -26.93 5.56 3.33
C GLU A 240 -27.08 4.35 2.38
N GLY A 241 -26.74 3.16 2.90
CA GLY A 241 -26.71 1.93 2.11
C GLY A 241 -25.49 1.80 1.17
N GLY A 242 -24.58 2.78 1.16
CA GLY A 242 -23.30 2.70 0.48
C GLY A 242 -22.37 1.65 1.09
N ARG A 243 -21.37 1.19 0.32
CA ARG A 243 -20.52 0.08 0.73
C ARG A 243 -19.05 0.46 0.83
N LEU A 244 -18.44 0.17 1.97
CA LEU A 244 -17.00 0.24 2.18
C LEU A 244 -16.39 -1.15 2.01
N VAL A 245 -15.43 -1.30 1.10
CA VAL A 245 -14.62 -2.51 0.92
C VAL A 245 -13.17 -2.16 1.17
N VAL A 246 -12.50 -2.92 2.05
CA VAL A 246 -11.09 -2.71 2.37
C VAL A 246 -10.35 -4.04 2.27
N VAL A 247 -9.33 -4.07 1.43
CA VAL A 247 -8.37 -5.16 1.32
C VAL A 247 -7.12 -4.75 2.10
N SER A 248 -6.65 -5.63 2.99
CA SER A 248 -5.47 -5.40 3.82
C SER A 248 -4.52 -6.60 3.71
N PHE A 249 -3.22 -6.36 3.86
CA PHE A 249 -2.18 -7.37 3.60
C PHE A 249 -1.45 -7.79 4.87
N HIS A 250 -1.58 -7.04 5.96
CA HIS A 250 -0.97 -7.44 7.22
C HIS A 250 -1.85 -7.18 8.45
N SER A 251 -1.49 -7.84 9.54
CA SER A 251 -2.20 -7.86 10.83
C SER A 251 -2.49 -6.46 11.41
N LEU A 252 -1.61 -5.47 11.20
CA LEU A 252 -1.79 -4.12 11.75
C LEU A 252 -2.94 -3.36 11.06
N GLU A 253 -2.97 -3.35 9.72
CA GLU A 253 -4.05 -2.79 8.91
C GLU A 253 -5.39 -3.45 9.24
N ASP A 254 -5.44 -4.80 9.17
CA ASP A 254 -6.66 -5.58 9.46
C ASP A 254 -7.24 -5.26 10.84
N ARG A 255 -6.38 -5.09 11.85
CA ARG A 255 -6.79 -4.70 13.20
C ARG A 255 -7.43 -3.31 13.25
N ILE A 256 -6.90 -2.35 12.49
CA ILE A 256 -7.44 -0.99 12.40
C ILE A 256 -8.82 -1.04 11.73
N VAL A 257 -8.94 -1.71 10.59
CA VAL A 257 -10.20 -1.87 9.84
C VAL A 257 -11.27 -2.55 10.71
N LYS A 258 -10.94 -3.69 11.32
CA LYS A 258 -11.89 -4.43 12.18
C LYS A 258 -12.36 -3.60 13.36
N ARG A 259 -11.45 -2.88 14.02
CA ARG A 259 -11.81 -2.02 15.15
C ARG A 259 -12.70 -0.86 14.71
N PHE A 260 -12.38 -0.23 13.58
CA PHE A 260 -13.17 0.85 13.02
C PHE A 260 -14.60 0.38 12.75
N LEU A 261 -14.78 -0.68 11.96
CA LEU A 261 -16.09 -1.23 11.62
C LEU A 261 -16.87 -1.64 12.88
N ALA A 262 -16.24 -2.37 13.81
CA ALA A 262 -16.89 -2.82 15.04
C ALA A 262 -17.32 -1.69 15.99
N GLN A 263 -16.72 -0.50 15.89
CA GLN A 263 -17.15 0.68 16.65
C GLN A 263 -18.36 1.38 16.02
N ARG A 264 -18.56 1.27 14.70
CA ARG A 264 -19.66 1.91 13.96
C ARG A 264 -20.84 0.98 13.71
N SER A 265 -20.66 -0.32 13.91
CA SER A 265 -21.68 -1.34 13.69
C SER A 265 -22.37 -1.81 14.97
N LYS A 266 -22.06 -1.21 16.13
CA LYS A 266 -22.74 -1.53 17.39
C LYS A 266 -24.02 -0.68 17.49
N PRO A 267 -25.18 -1.32 17.74
CA PRO A 267 -26.44 -0.60 17.97
C PRO A 267 -26.40 0.24 19.25
#